data_AF-A0A2K2DMK4-F1
#
_entry.id   AF-A0A2K2DMK4-F1
#
_cell.length_a   1.000
_cell.length_b   1.000
_cell.length_c   1.000
_cell.angle_alpha   90.00
_cell.angle_beta   90.00
_cell.angle_gamma   90.00
#
_symmetry.space_group_name_H-M   'P 1'
#
loop_
_entity.id
_entity.type
_entity.pdbx_description
1 polymer ?
#
loop_
_entity_poly.entity_id
_entity_poly.type
_entity_poly.pdbx_seq_one_letter_code
_entity_poly.pdbx_strand_id
1 'polypeptide(L)'
;MVAPQAQPPCQAMASLTRAATSFLRTKQSGSTAATMSLEIYLVGNYSHDIGPLVRDAIDNGMVKELDLSISDDKIPKHCKDADMVQKARNVDGFLRAYPNMLPCITRLQLYNLRFAEGVYGMHHILFDCCKQLQHLSLENYDAGDCSLWQINVPDSSLRVLEIYSSCFKRIEVLCLPKLERLHWEVWMHTEARLRFGSVPSLKELFLVCDADLDVPEFSLCQLLNGATGIHTLTLNFQGEKLWIQQERKQLFRAAFNKLKKLCIYGVYVEFDGQ
;
A
#
# COMPACT_ATOMS: atom_id res chain seq x y z
N MET A 1 -29.34 -17.46 33.96
CA MET A 1 -28.85 -16.72 32.78
C MET A 1 -27.45 -17.23 32.48
N VAL A 2 -27.34 -18.11 31.48
CA VAL A 2 -26.04 -18.64 31.04
C VAL A 2 -25.46 -17.61 30.08
N ALA A 3 -24.26 -17.10 30.37
CA ALA A 3 -23.54 -16.23 29.44
C ALA A 3 -23.34 -16.96 28.11
N PRO A 4 -23.51 -16.31 26.94
CA PRO A 4 -23.26 -16.98 25.68
C PRO A 4 -21.79 -17.41 25.64
N GLN A 5 -21.55 -18.71 25.54
CA GLN A 5 -20.22 -19.25 25.28
C GLN A 5 -19.73 -18.64 23.97
N ALA A 6 -18.62 -17.91 24.03
CA ALA A 6 -17.91 -17.48 22.85
C ALA A 6 -17.56 -18.73 22.02
N GLN A 7 -18.11 -18.83 20.81
CA GLN A 7 -17.76 -19.91 19.90
C GLN A 7 -16.25 -19.89 19.67
N PRO A 8 -15.56 -21.05 19.69
CA PRO A 8 -14.14 -21.09 19.38
C PRO A 8 -13.92 -20.49 17.97
N PRO A 9 -12.86 -19.70 17.76
CA PRO A 9 -12.63 -18.94 16.52
C PRO A 9 -12.79 -19.80 15.25
N CYS A 10 -12.41 -21.08 15.32
CA CYS A 10 -12.52 -22.05 14.23
C CYS A 10 -13.97 -22.29 13.75
N GLN A 11 -14.95 -22.29 14.65
CA GLN A 11 -16.35 -22.63 14.31
C GLN A 11 -17.09 -21.43 13.72
N ALA A 12 -16.77 -20.21 14.17
CA ALA A 12 -17.29 -18.97 13.61
C ALA A 12 -16.77 -18.76 12.18
N MET A 13 -15.47 -18.94 11.96
CA MET A 13 -14.85 -18.85 10.64
C MET A 13 -15.40 -19.91 9.68
N ALA A 14 -15.51 -21.18 10.10
CA ALA A 14 -16.11 -22.23 9.27
C ALA A 14 -17.60 -21.95 8.94
N SER A 15 -18.33 -21.29 9.84
CA SER A 15 -19.72 -20.91 9.60
C SER A 15 -19.84 -19.72 8.65
N LEU A 16 -18.92 -18.74 8.77
CA LEU A 16 -18.83 -17.62 7.84
C LEU A 16 -18.43 -18.08 6.44
N THR A 17 -17.45 -18.99 6.34
CA THR A 17 -17.06 -19.63 5.08
C THR A 17 -18.23 -20.39 4.46
N ARG A 18 -19.00 -21.16 5.25
CA ARG A 18 -20.22 -21.83 4.76
C ARG A 18 -21.30 -20.85 4.33
N ALA A 19 -21.50 -19.75 5.05
CA ALA A 19 -22.47 -18.72 4.70
C ALA A 19 -22.07 -17.98 3.41
N ALA A 20 -20.80 -17.60 3.28
CA ALA A 20 -20.25 -17.00 2.06
C ALA A 20 -20.34 -17.97 0.88
N THR A 21 -20.01 -19.25 1.09
CA THR A 21 -20.17 -20.30 0.07
C THR A 21 -21.62 -20.45 -0.36
N SER A 22 -22.56 -20.46 0.59
CA SER A 22 -23.99 -20.55 0.29
C SER A 22 -24.48 -19.33 -0.48
N PHE A 23 -24.03 -18.13 -0.11
CA PHE A 23 -24.38 -16.88 -0.79
C PHE A 23 -23.82 -16.82 -2.21
N LEU A 24 -22.60 -17.31 -2.41
CA LEU A 24 -22.00 -17.44 -3.74
C LEU A 24 -22.69 -18.54 -4.56
N ARG A 25 -23.15 -19.64 -3.96
CA ARG A 25 -23.84 -20.70 -4.71
C ARG A 25 -25.28 -20.35 -5.10
N THR A 26 -25.97 -19.49 -4.35
CA THR A 26 -27.38 -19.13 -4.61
C THR A 26 -27.57 -18.08 -5.70
N LYS A 27 -26.52 -17.36 -6.09
CA LYS A 27 -26.56 -16.43 -7.23
C LYS A 27 -26.42 -17.21 -8.55
N GLN A 28 -27.50 -17.86 -8.99
CA GLN A 28 -27.62 -18.33 -10.37
C GLN A 28 -28.56 -17.44 -11.17
N SER A 29 -28.05 -17.04 -12.35
CA SER A 29 -28.75 -16.44 -13.49
C SER A 29 -29.15 -14.96 -13.36
N GLY A 30 -28.41 -14.12 -14.08
CA GLY A 30 -28.86 -12.80 -14.55
C GLY A 30 -28.27 -11.57 -13.85
N SER A 31 -27.55 -11.71 -12.73
CA SER A 31 -27.00 -10.54 -12.04
C SER A 31 -25.67 -10.08 -12.66
N THR A 32 -25.54 -8.77 -12.85
CA THR A 32 -24.34 -8.04 -13.23
C THR A 32 -23.13 -8.48 -12.40
N ALA A 33 -21.95 -8.49 -13.03
CA ALA A 33 -20.68 -8.77 -12.38
C ALA A 33 -20.53 -8.01 -11.07
N ALA A 34 -20.16 -8.70 -10.00
CA ALA A 34 -20.03 -8.10 -8.67
C ALA A 34 -18.55 -7.82 -8.33
N THR A 35 -18.34 -6.73 -7.61
CA THR A 35 -17.12 -6.46 -6.85
C THR A 35 -17.23 -7.21 -5.52
N MET A 36 -16.17 -7.94 -5.14
CA MET A 36 -16.05 -8.62 -3.85
C MET A 36 -14.98 -7.93 -3.02
N SER A 37 -15.29 -7.62 -1.77
CA SER A 37 -14.29 -7.18 -0.78
C SER A 37 -14.03 -8.30 0.20
N LEU A 38 -12.77 -8.65 0.39
CA LEU A 38 -12.33 -9.76 1.21
C LEU A 38 -11.13 -9.35 2.06
N GLU A 39 -11.27 -9.49 3.37
CA GLU A 39 -10.18 -9.38 4.33
C GLU A 39 -9.90 -10.76 4.91
N ILE A 40 -8.64 -11.19 4.84
CA ILE A 40 -8.20 -12.49 5.35
C ILE A 40 -6.98 -12.37 6.26
N TYR A 41 -6.91 -13.30 7.21
CA TYR A 41 -5.74 -13.56 8.04
C TYR A 41 -5.19 -14.92 7.64
N LEU A 42 -3.96 -14.96 7.11
CA LEU A 42 -3.30 -16.20 6.71
C LEU A 42 -2.71 -16.93 7.93
N VAL A 43 -3.60 -17.43 8.80
CA VAL A 43 -3.26 -18.20 10.00
C VAL A 43 -3.66 -19.66 9.79
N GLY A 44 -2.77 -20.61 10.12
CA GLY A 44 -3.06 -22.04 10.01
C GLY A 44 -3.48 -22.47 8.59
N ASN A 45 -4.48 -23.35 8.49
CA ASN A 45 -4.91 -23.96 7.22
C ASN A 45 -6.08 -23.23 6.53
N TYR A 46 -6.54 -22.09 7.04
CA TYR A 46 -7.74 -21.42 6.52
C TYR A 46 -7.61 -20.91 5.07
N SER A 47 -6.37 -20.72 4.59
CA SER A 47 -6.06 -20.44 3.19
C SER A 47 -6.51 -21.55 2.24
N HIS A 48 -6.63 -22.80 2.71
CA HIS A 48 -7.14 -23.93 1.94
C HIS A 48 -8.65 -23.93 1.77
N ASP A 49 -9.39 -23.23 2.63
CA ASP A 49 -10.85 -23.17 2.55
C ASP A 49 -11.32 -21.97 1.72
N ILE A 50 -10.73 -20.79 1.94
CA ILE A 50 -11.19 -19.55 1.30
C ILE A 50 -10.72 -19.42 -0.15
N GLY A 51 -9.48 -19.82 -0.45
CA GLY A 51 -8.91 -19.69 -1.79
C GLY A 51 -9.71 -20.40 -2.88
N PRO A 52 -10.13 -21.68 -2.68
CA PRO A 52 -10.97 -22.38 -3.63
C PRO A 52 -12.31 -21.71 -3.89
N LEU A 53 -12.93 -21.15 -2.84
CA LEU A 53 -14.24 -20.51 -2.96
C LEU A 53 -14.17 -19.22 -3.79
N VAL A 54 -13.14 -18.40 -3.55
CA VAL A 54 -12.95 -17.16 -4.31
C VAL A 54 -12.61 -17.49 -5.77
N ARG A 55 -11.72 -18.48 -5.99
CA ARG A 55 -11.42 -18.97 -7.34
C ARG A 55 -12.69 -19.45 -8.05
N ASP A 56 -13.49 -20.31 -7.42
CA ASP A 56 -14.71 -20.84 -8.04
C ASP A 56 -15.72 -19.72 -8.34
N ALA A 57 -15.83 -18.69 -7.48
CA ALA A 57 -16.70 -17.54 -7.73
C ALA A 57 -16.23 -16.69 -8.92
N ILE A 58 -14.91 -16.53 -9.09
CA ILE A 58 -14.31 -15.85 -10.24
C ILE A 58 -14.51 -16.68 -11.51
N ASP A 59 -14.20 -17.98 -11.47
CA ASP A 59 -14.30 -18.89 -12.61
C ASP A 59 -15.75 -19.01 -13.11
N ASN A 60 -16.74 -18.92 -12.21
CA ASN A 60 -18.16 -18.89 -12.56
C ASN A 60 -18.66 -17.49 -13.00
N GLY A 61 -17.77 -16.50 -13.11
CA GLY A 61 -18.08 -15.15 -13.58
C GLY A 61 -18.87 -14.30 -12.59
N MET A 62 -19.00 -14.74 -11.33
CA MET A 62 -19.74 -14.01 -10.30
C MET A 62 -18.96 -12.80 -9.77
N VAL A 63 -17.65 -12.94 -9.68
CA VAL A 63 -16.72 -11.92 -9.21
C VAL A 63 -15.85 -11.50 -10.39
N LYS A 64 -15.85 -10.20 -10.72
CA LYS A 64 -14.92 -9.64 -11.72
C LYS A 64 -13.86 -8.73 -11.11
N GLU A 65 -14.18 -8.14 -9.97
CA GLU A 65 -13.30 -7.23 -9.23
C GLU A 65 -13.18 -7.73 -7.80
N LEU A 66 -11.95 -7.75 -7.30
CA LEU A 66 -11.59 -8.23 -5.97
C LEU A 66 -10.79 -7.16 -5.24
N ASP A 67 -11.34 -6.70 -4.14
CA ASP A 67 -10.64 -5.90 -3.14
C ASP A 67 -10.14 -6.85 -2.06
N LEU A 68 -8.83 -7.11 -2.03
CA LEU A 68 -8.20 -8.07 -1.14
C LEU A 68 -7.35 -7.35 -0.08
N SER A 69 -7.62 -7.63 1.19
CA SER A 69 -6.75 -7.29 2.31
C SER A 69 -6.19 -8.56 2.95
N ILE A 70 -4.87 -8.63 3.12
CA ILE A 70 -4.20 -9.69 3.86
C ILE A 70 -3.63 -9.11 5.16
N SER A 71 -4.49 -9.12 6.18
CA SER A 71 -4.27 -8.48 7.47
C SER A 71 -3.35 -9.28 8.39
N ASP A 72 -2.98 -8.68 9.52
CA ASP A 72 -2.23 -9.30 10.61
C ASP A 72 -2.97 -9.08 11.92
N ASP A 73 -2.89 -10.04 12.84
CA ASP A 73 -3.39 -9.86 14.20
C ASP A 73 -2.38 -9.08 15.06
N LYS A 74 -1.13 -8.95 14.61
CA LYS A 74 -0.08 -8.20 15.29
C LYS A 74 0.02 -6.74 14.82
N ILE A 75 0.09 -5.83 15.79
CA ILE A 75 0.44 -4.42 15.57
C ILE A 75 1.88 -4.36 15.02
N PRO A 76 2.20 -3.48 14.05
CA PRO A 76 3.53 -3.36 13.45
C PRO A 76 4.70 -3.38 14.44
N LYS A 77 4.59 -2.63 15.55
CA LYS A 77 5.63 -2.52 16.60
C LYS A 77 5.92 -3.82 17.37
N HIS A 78 5.09 -4.85 17.22
CA HIS A 78 5.24 -6.15 17.88
C HIS A 78 5.55 -7.28 16.90
N CYS A 79 5.67 -6.99 15.61
CA CYS A 79 6.05 -7.97 14.61
C CYS A 79 7.56 -8.18 14.60
N LYS A 80 8.01 -9.42 14.78
CA LYS A 80 9.42 -9.77 14.58
C LYS A 80 9.66 -9.99 13.09
N ASP A 81 10.83 -9.59 12.59
CA ASP A 81 11.24 -9.81 11.19
C ASP A 81 11.03 -11.24 10.71
N ALA A 82 11.31 -12.23 11.56
CA ALA A 82 11.10 -13.64 11.24
C ALA A 82 9.62 -13.98 10.96
N ASP A 83 8.70 -13.36 11.72
CA ASP A 83 7.26 -13.54 11.51
C ASP A 83 6.83 -12.89 10.19
N MET A 84 7.34 -11.69 9.89
CA MET A 84 7.07 -10.96 8.64
C MET A 84 7.58 -11.70 7.41
N VAL A 85 8.75 -12.35 7.52
CA VAL A 85 9.29 -13.23 6.46
C VAL A 85 8.42 -14.46 6.26
N GLN A 86 7.99 -15.10 7.34
CA GLN A 86 7.10 -16.26 7.23
C GLN A 86 5.75 -15.86 6.62
N LYS A 87 5.22 -14.70 6.99
CA LYS A 87 4.00 -14.16 6.40
C LYS A 87 4.17 -13.86 4.91
N ALA A 88 5.28 -13.26 4.50
CA ALA A 88 5.58 -13.02 3.09
C ALA A 88 5.56 -14.32 2.27
N ARG A 89 6.13 -15.41 2.82
CA ARG A 89 6.05 -16.75 2.19
C ARG A 89 4.61 -17.27 2.12
N ASN A 90 3.82 -17.09 3.16
CA ASN A 90 2.41 -17.51 3.16
C ASN A 90 1.58 -16.74 2.12
N VAL A 91 1.80 -15.42 2.00
CA VAL A 91 1.15 -14.57 0.99
C VAL A 91 1.55 -15.00 -0.42
N ASP A 92 2.85 -15.15 -0.69
CA ASP A 92 3.34 -15.62 -2.00
C ASP A 92 2.76 -16.99 -2.34
N GLY A 93 2.78 -17.94 -1.39
CA GLY A 93 2.21 -19.27 -1.56
C GLY A 93 0.70 -19.25 -1.84
N PHE A 94 -0.06 -18.42 -1.13
CA PHE A 94 -1.50 -18.26 -1.35
C PHE A 94 -1.81 -17.71 -2.76
N LEU A 95 -1.13 -16.64 -3.17
CA LEU A 95 -1.34 -16.02 -4.48
C LEU A 95 -0.91 -16.93 -5.64
N ARG A 96 0.15 -17.74 -5.45
CA ARG A 96 0.56 -18.77 -6.41
C ARG A 96 -0.38 -19.97 -6.48
N ALA A 97 -1.03 -20.33 -5.38
CA ALA A 97 -2.00 -21.42 -5.35
C ALA A 97 -3.31 -21.04 -6.08
N TYR A 98 -3.64 -19.75 -6.14
CA TYR A 98 -4.88 -19.24 -6.74
C TYR A 98 -4.62 -18.11 -7.74
N PRO A 99 -3.87 -18.36 -8.84
CA PRO A 99 -3.44 -17.32 -9.78
C PRO A 99 -4.61 -16.66 -10.52
N ASN A 100 -5.75 -17.34 -10.68
CA ASN A 100 -6.97 -16.80 -11.31
C ASN A 100 -7.52 -15.57 -10.57
N MET A 101 -7.17 -15.40 -9.29
CA MET A 101 -7.57 -14.23 -8.52
C MET A 101 -6.82 -12.97 -8.95
N LEU A 102 -5.55 -13.10 -9.35
CA LEU A 102 -4.64 -11.96 -9.59
C LEU A 102 -5.17 -10.98 -10.63
N PRO A 103 -5.68 -11.41 -11.81
CA PRO A 103 -6.22 -10.49 -12.81
C PRO A 103 -7.47 -9.73 -12.34
N CYS A 104 -8.19 -10.23 -11.33
CA CYS A 104 -9.39 -9.60 -10.78
C CYS A 104 -9.08 -8.63 -9.63
N ILE A 105 -7.85 -8.60 -9.08
CA ILE A 105 -7.52 -7.73 -7.96
C ILE A 105 -7.51 -6.27 -8.42
N THR A 106 -8.41 -5.48 -7.84
CA THR A 106 -8.55 -4.03 -8.06
C THR A 106 -7.96 -3.22 -6.92
N ARG A 107 -8.03 -3.75 -5.69
CA ARG A 107 -7.40 -3.18 -4.49
C ARG A 107 -6.65 -4.26 -3.74
N LEU A 108 -5.43 -3.94 -3.33
CA LEU A 108 -4.60 -4.82 -2.53
C LEU A 108 -4.05 -4.08 -1.31
N GLN A 109 -4.29 -4.65 -0.13
CA GLN A 109 -3.77 -4.20 1.14
C GLN A 109 -2.91 -5.30 1.76
N LEU A 110 -1.65 -5.00 2.06
CA LEU A 110 -0.70 -5.96 2.61
C LEU A 110 -0.06 -5.40 3.88
N TYR A 111 -0.05 -6.21 4.94
CA TYR A 111 0.45 -5.85 6.26
C TYR A 111 1.65 -6.71 6.67
N ASN A 112 2.65 -6.11 7.31
CA ASN A 112 3.75 -6.80 8.00
C ASN A 112 4.48 -7.83 7.14
N LEU A 113 4.99 -7.41 5.97
CA LEU A 113 5.71 -8.30 5.06
C LEU A 113 7.18 -7.91 4.98
N ARG A 114 8.06 -8.90 5.12
CA ARG A 114 9.50 -8.74 4.88
C ARG A 114 9.97 -9.78 3.86
N PHE A 115 10.55 -9.32 2.77
CA PHE A 115 11.18 -10.22 1.79
C PHE A 115 12.65 -10.43 2.14
N ALA A 116 13.17 -11.62 1.83
CA ALA A 116 14.59 -11.90 1.99
C ALA A 116 15.39 -11.27 0.85
N GLU A 117 16.63 -10.87 1.14
CA GLU A 117 17.58 -10.31 0.18
C GLU A 117 17.71 -11.22 -1.06
N GLY A 118 17.64 -10.63 -2.26
CA GLY A 118 17.73 -11.32 -3.54
C GLY A 118 16.45 -12.03 -4.01
N VAL A 119 15.35 -11.95 -3.26
CA VAL A 119 14.05 -12.51 -3.67
C VAL A 119 13.17 -11.39 -4.24
N TYR A 120 13.10 -11.31 -5.57
CA TYR A 120 12.18 -10.42 -6.32
C TYR A 120 10.69 -10.80 -6.18
N GLY A 121 10.24 -11.21 -4.98
CA GLY A 121 9.04 -12.02 -4.80
C GLY A 121 7.74 -11.31 -5.14
N MET A 122 7.63 -10.00 -4.86
CA MET A 122 6.33 -9.32 -4.89
C MET A 122 6.15 -8.32 -6.04
N HIS A 123 7.22 -7.75 -6.61
CA HIS A 123 7.10 -6.79 -7.72
C HIS A 123 6.41 -7.43 -8.94
N HIS A 124 6.77 -8.67 -9.26
CA HIS A 124 6.13 -9.45 -10.33
C HIS A 124 4.63 -9.66 -10.06
N ILE A 125 4.28 -10.07 -8.84
CA ILE A 125 2.87 -10.30 -8.49
C ILE A 125 2.06 -9.00 -8.60
N LEU A 126 2.57 -7.91 -7.99
CA LEU A 126 1.88 -6.63 -7.92
C LEU A 126 1.64 -5.99 -9.28
N PHE A 127 2.63 -6.03 -10.18
CA PHE A 127 2.59 -5.25 -11.41
C PHE A 127 2.50 -6.10 -12.68
N ASP A 128 3.01 -7.33 -12.66
CA ASP A 128 2.95 -8.21 -13.83
C ASP A 128 1.69 -9.08 -13.80
N CYS A 129 1.24 -9.55 -12.63
CA CYS A 129 0.06 -10.42 -12.52
C CYS A 129 -1.24 -9.65 -12.28
N CYS A 130 -1.24 -8.66 -11.37
CA CYS A 130 -2.44 -7.89 -11.01
C CYS A 130 -2.74 -6.77 -12.02
N LYS A 131 -3.11 -7.11 -13.26
CA LYS A 131 -3.31 -6.13 -14.35
C LYS A 131 -4.40 -5.07 -14.11
N GLN A 132 -5.37 -5.37 -13.25
CA GLN A 132 -6.46 -4.46 -12.89
C GLN A 132 -6.22 -3.70 -11.57
N LEU A 133 -5.03 -3.83 -10.96
CA LEU A 133 -4.74 -3.19 -9.68
C LEU A 133 -4.79 -1.67 -9.82
N GLN A 134 -5.73 -1.05 -9.10
CA GLN A 134 -5.96 0.39 -9.07
C GLN A 134 -5.54 1.04 -7.76
N HIS A 135 -5.55 0.27 -6.66
CA HIS A 135 -5.16 0.76 -5.35
C HIS A 135 -4.24 -0.25 -4.65
N LEU A 136 -3.05 0.20 -4.26
CA LEU A 136 -2.10 -0.59 -3.48
C LEU A 136 -1.79 0.13 -2.18
N SER A 137 -1.97 -0.58 -1.06
CA SER A 137 -1.58 -0.12 0.27
C SER A 137 -0.64 -1.13 0.91
N LEU A 138 0.53 -0.65 1.34
CA LEU A 138 1.56 -1.44 1.99
C LEU A 138 1.80 -0.89 3.40
N GLU A 139 1.59 -1.69 4.42
CA GLU A 139 1.82 -1.30 5.82
C GLU A 139 2.88 -2.18 6.45
N ASN A 140 3.88 -1.55 7.09
CA ASN A 140 5.03 -2.23 7.69
C ASN A 140 5.70 -3.20 6.71
N TYR A 141 6.08 -2.66 5.55
CA TYR A 141 6.61 -3.43 4.42
C TYR A 141 8.12 -3.22 4.28
N ASP A 142 8.85 -4.32 4.13
CA ASP A 142 10.30 -4.36 3.91
C ASP A 142 10.64 -5.25 2.69
N ALA A 143 11.29 -4.68 1.70
CA ALA A 143 11.69 -5.36 0.47
C ALA A 143 12.99 -6.17 0.59
N GLY A 144 13.72 -6.13 1.71
CA GLY A 144 14.89 -6.98 1.96
C GLY A 144 16.21 -6.59 1.27
N ASP A 145 16.17 -5.86 0.14
CA ASP A 145 17.34 -5.54 -0.72
C ASP A 145 17.74 -4.06 -0.69
N CYS A 146 18.42 -3.60 0.35
CA CYS A 146 19.01 -2.23 0.38
C CYS A 146 18.07 -1.09 -0.11
N SER A 147 16.79 -1.22 0.23
CA SER A 147 15.88 -0.11 0.48
C SER A 147 15.55 0.85 -0.69
N LEU A 148 15.88 0.50 -1.93
CA LEU A 148 15.43 1.22 -3.12
C LEU A 148 14.27 0.47 -3.79
N TRP A 149 13.12 1.14 -3.94
CA TRP A 149 11.99 0.63 -4.70
C TRP A 149 11.81 1.41 -6.01
N GLN A 150 12.18 0.80 -7.14
CA GLN A 150 11.98 1.37 -8.46
C GLN A 150 10.69 0.86 -9.08
N ILE A 151 9.85 1.79 -9.55
CA ILE A 151 8.56 1.50 -10.18
C ILE A 151 8.59 2.04 -11.61
N ASN A 152 8.70 1.13 -12.56
CA ASN A 152 8.68 1.42 -13.99
C ASN A 152 7.68 0.50 -14.70
N VAL A 153 6.40 0.84 -14.62
CA VAL A 153 5.30 -0.03 -15.05
C VAL A 153 4.28 0.79 -15.87
N PRO A 154 4.61 1.13 -17.14
CA PRO A 154 3.81 2.04 -17.97
C PRO A 154 2.38 1.54 -18.24
N ASP A 155 2.20 0.22 -18.29
CA ASP A 155 0.90 -0.41 -18.57
C ASP A 155 0.02 -0.59 -17.33
N SER A 156 0.50 -0.19 -16.15
CA SER A 156 -0.22 -0.34 -14.89
C SER A 156 -1.54 0.43 -14.87
N SER A 157 -2.52 -0.12 -14.15
CA SER A 157 -3.79 0.54 -13.84
C SER A 157 -3.77 1.29 -12.49
N LEU A 158 -2.62 1.30 -11.82
CA LEU A 158 -2.48 1.83 -10.45
C LEU A 158 -2.74 3.34 -10.41
N ARG A 159 -3.72 3.73 -9.60
CA ARG A 159 -4.14 5.13 -9.37
C ARG A 159 -3.76 5.62 -7.98
N VAL A 160 -3.75 4.73 -7.00
CA VAL A 160 -3.46 5.08 -5.61
C VAL A 160 -2.37 4.17 -5.07
N LEU A 161 -1.30 4.77 -4.56
CA LEU A 161 -0.23 4.09 -3.85
C LEU A 161 -0.12 4.66 -2.44
N GLU A 162 -0.31 3.81 -1.44
CA GLU A 162 -0.23 4.15 -0.02
C GLU A 162 0.83 3.28 0.65
N ILE A 163 1.75 3.92 1.36
CA ILE A 163 2.90 3.27 1.97
C ILE A 163 3.02 3.79 3.40
N TYR A 164 2.81 2.89 4.35
CA TYR A 164 2.78 3.15 5.79
C TYR A 164 3.91 2.40 6.49
N SER A 165 4.58 3.08 7.43
CA SER A 165 5.59 2.46 8.30
C SER A 165 6.59 1.54 7.58
N SER A 166 7.06 1.90 6.39
CA SER A 166 7.89 1.04 5.53
C SER A 166 9.39 1.16 5.79
N CYS A 167 10.19 0.15 5.42
CA CYS A 167 11.65 0.19 5.51
C CYS A 167 12.36 0.69 4.23
N PHE A 168 11.65 1.40 3.33
CA PHE A 168 12.25 1.97 2.12
C PHE A 168 13.16 3.16 2.45
N LYS A 169 14.42 3.14 2.00
CA LYS A 169 15.31 4.33 2.03
C LYS A 169 15.02 5.23 0.85
N ARG A 170 14.54 4.69 -0.27
CA ARG A 170 14.28 5.44 -1.49
C ARG A 170 13.19 4.81 -2.34
N ILE A 171 12.33 5.64 -2.91
CA ILE A 171 11.32 5.27 -3.90
C ILE A 171 11.57 6.08 -5.17
N GLU A 172 11.64 5.40 -6.30
CA GLU A 172 11.74 6.00 -7.62
C GLU A 172 10.55 5.59 -8.47
N VAL A 173 9.64 6.52 -8.72
CA VAL A 173 8.51 6.29 -9.63
C VAL A 173 8.92 6.75 -11.02
N LEU A 174 9.62 5.88 -11.75
CA LEU A 174 10.18 6.17 -13.07
C LEU A 174 9.09 6.31 -14.14
N CYS A 175 8.08 5.44 -14.12
CA CYS A 175 6.93 5.53 -15.01
C CYS A 175 5.69 4.91 -14.37
N LEU A 176 4.70 5.74 -14.07
CA LEU A 176 3.41 5.31 -13.54
C LEU A 176 2.30 6.28 -13.98
N PRO A 177 1.85 6.21 -15.25
CA PRO A 177 1.13 7.30 -15.89
C PRO A 177 -0.27 7.56 -15.33
N LYS A 178 -0.91 6.56 -14.72
CA LYS A 178 -2.25 6.66 -14.13
C LYS A 178 -2.24 6.95 -12.62
N LEU A 179 -1.07 7.08 -11.99
CA LEU A 179 -0.98 7.40 -10.56
C LEU A 179 -1.60 8.78 -10.32
N GLU A 180 -2.62 8.84 -9.47
CA GLU A 180 -3.35 10.06 -9.10
C GLU A 180 -2.99 10.52 -7.68
N ARG A 181 -2.73 9.57 -6.78
CA ARG A 181 -2.39 9.81 -5.38
C ARG A 181 -1.20 8.96 -4.94
N LEU A 182 -0.25 9.61 -4.27
CA LEU A 182 0.81 8.96 -3.51
C LEU A 182 0.75 9.40 -2.05
N HIS A 183 0.65 8.42 -1.15
CA HIS A 183 0.86 8.61 0.28
C HIS A 183 2.11 7.85 0.70
N TRP A 184 3.04 8.54 1.36
CA TRP A 184 4.21 7.90 1.95
C TRP A 184 4.50 8.42 3.36
N GLU A 185 4.43 7.51 4.33
CA GLU A 185 4.84 7.69 5.71
C GLU A 185 6.28 7.23 5.95
N VAL A 186 6.98 7.88 6.89
CA VAL A 186 8.36 7.58 7.31
C VAL A 186 9.34 7.65 6.13
N TRP A 187 9.18 8.67 5.29
CA TRP A 187 9.98 8.84 4.08
C TRP A 187 11.43 9.30 4.34
N MET A 188 11.96 9.22 5.59
CA MET A 188 13.22 9.88 5.98
C MET A 188 14.39 9.10 6.67
N HIS A 189 15.21 8.33 5.90
CA HIS A 189 16.61 7.91 6.23
C HIS A 189 17.68 8.32 5.19
N THR A 190 18.50 9.36 5.49
CA THR A 190 19.48 10.14 4.66
C THR A 190 19.34 10.27 3.09
N GLU A 191 19.46 11.50 2.55
CA GLU A 191 19.43 11.93 1.11
C GLU A 191 18.09 11.86 0.34
N ALA A 192 17.98 12.37 -0.90
CA ALA A 192 16.71 12.60 -1.62
C ALA A 192 15.93 11.31 -1.97
N ARG A 193 14.92 11.00 -1.14
CA ARG A 193 14.28 9.66 -1.04
C ARG A 193 13.11 9.41 -1.98
N LEU A 194 12.52 10.45 -2.56
CA LEU A 194 11.48 10.30 -3.57
C LEU A 194 11.95 10.93 -4.88
N ARG A 195 11.86 10.19 -5.99
CA ARG A 195 12.08 10.75 -7.32
C ARG A 195 10.96 10.35 -8.26
N PHE A 196 10.56 11.30 -9.10
CA PHE A 196 9.57 11.07 -10.15
C PHE A 196 10.23 11.15 -11.53
N GLY A 197 9.92 10.17 -12.37
CA GLY A 197 10.09 10.23 -13.81
C GLY A 197 8.80 10.73 -14.44
N SER A 198 8.05 9.83 -15.09
CA SER A 198 6.78 10.16 -15.76
C SER A 198 5.57 9.77 -14.91
N VAL A 199 4.93 10.77 -14.30
CA VAL A 199 3.70 10.65 -13.49
C VAL A 199 2.66 11.74 -13.85
N PRO A 200 2.24 11.86 -15.13
CA PRO A 200 1.39 12.94 -15.61
C PRO A 200 0.05 13.11 -14.88
N SER A 201 -0.50 12.04 -14.29
CA SER A 201 -1.79 12.07 -13.60
C SER A 201 -1.70 12.40 -12.11
N LEU A 202 -0.48 12.53 -11.55
CA LEU A 202 -0.29 12.69 -10.11
C LEU A 202 -0.79 14.07 -9.66
N LYS A 203 -1.85 14.07 -8.85
CA LYS A 203 -2.52 15.29 -8.36
C LYS A 203 -2.35 15.48 -6.87
N GLU A 204 -2.23 14.40 -6.11
CA GLU A 204 -2.20 14.44 -4.65
C GLU A 204 -0.96 13.74 -4.13
N LEU A 205 -0.17 14.47 -3.33
CA LEU A 205 1.01 13.96 -2.67
C LEU A 205 0.89 14.19 -1.16
N PHE A 206 0.96 13.10 -0.40
CA PHE A 206 0.92 13.10 1.06
C PHE A 206 2.23 12.53 1.58
N LEU A 207 3.00 13.36 2.28
CA LEU A 207 4.27 12.97 2.89
C LEU A 207 4.18 13.16 4.40
N VAL A 208 4.36 12.07 5.14
CA VAL A 208 4.32 12.06 6.60
C VAL A 208 5.69 11.62 7.12
N CYS A 209 6.29 12.40 8.00
CA CYS A 209 7.60 12.15 8.58
C CYS A 209 7.48 12.15 10.11
N ASP A 210 7.98 11.11 10.76
CA ASP A 210 8.11 11.03 12.24
C ASP A 210 9.59 11.08 12.69
N ALA A 211 10.52 11.40 11.77
CA ALA A 211 11.94 11.16 12.00
C ALA A 211 12.55 12.08 13.07
N ASP A 212 12.88 11.48 14.22
CA ASP A 212 13.72 12.01 15.32
C ASP A 212 15.22 11.97 14.95
N LEU A 213 15.58 12.50 13.77
CA LEU A 213 16.94 12.38 13.21
C LEU A 213 17.50 13.74 12.76
N ASP A 214 18.81 13.93 12.94
CA ASP A 214 19.62 15.00 12.32
C ASP A 214 19.68 14.80 10.79
N VAL A 215 18.55 14.97 10.12
CA VAL A 215 18.43 14.84 8.67
C VAL A 215 18.89 16.14 8.02
N PRO A 216 19.73 16.09 6.96
CA PRO A 216 20.08 17.29 6.20
C PRO A 216 18.83 17.89 5.55
N GLU A 217 18.79 19.21 5.47
CA GLU A 217 17.72 19.91 4.77
C GLU A 217 17.62 19.43 3.31
N PHE A 218 16.41 19.33 2.78
CA PHE A 218 16.13 18.92 1.41
C PHE A 218 15.43 20.02 0.61
N SER A 219 15.62 19.99 -0.71
CA SER A 219 14.93 20.86 -1.66
C SER A 219 13.58 20.26 -2.06
N LEU A 220 12.50 20.96 -1.76
CA LEU A 220 11.15 20.55 -2.15
C LEU A 220 10.97 20.62 -3.68
N CYS A 221 11.57 21.60 -4.36
CA CYS A 221 11.60 21.65 -5.82
C CYS A 221 12.29 20.43 -6.45
N GLN A 222 13.39 19.96 -5.85
CA GLN A 222 14.06 18.74 -6.32
C GLN A 222 13.21 17.50 -6.09
N LEU A 223 12.54 17.42 -4.93
CA LEU A 223 11.64 16.30 -4.60
C LEU A 223 10.47 16.18 -5.58
N LEU A 224 9.89 17.33 -5.98
CA LEU A 224 8.75 17.40 -6.88
C LEU A 224 9.13 17.44 -8.35
N ASN A 225 10.42 17.40 -8.67
CA ASN A 225 10.88 17.35 -10.04
C ASN A 225 10.31 16.12 -10.74
N GLY A 226 9.73 16.30 -11.93
CA GLY A 226 9.00 15.25 -12.65
C GLY A 226 7.51 15.12 -12.28
N ALA A 227 7.06 15.75 -11.20
CA ALA A 227 5.65 15.73 -10.74
C ALA A 227 4.98 17.11 -10.83
N THR A 228 5.02 17.74 -12.01
CA THR A 228 4.52 19.11 -12.22
C THR A 228 2.98 19.25 -12.19
N GLY A 229 2.26 18.13 -12.09
CA GLY A 229 0.78 18.08 -12.08
C GLY A 229 0.14 18.17 -10.69
N ILE A 230 0.94 18.29 -9.63
CA ILE A 230 0.44 18.24 -8.25
C ILE A 230 -0.44 19.45 -7.93
N HIS A 231 -1.66 19.17 -7.46
CA HIS A 231 -2.65 20.16 -7.04
C HIS A 231 -2.74 20.27 -5.52
N THR A 232 -2.53 19.15 -4.81
CA THR A 232 -2.58 19.07 -3.35
C THR A 232 -1.29 18.48 -2.84
N LEU A 233 -0.59 19.23 -2.00
CA LEU A 233 0.59 18.77 -1.28
C LEU A 233 0.28 18.82 0.22
N THR A 234 0.44 17.68 0.89
CA THR A 234 0.36 17.57 2.34
C THR A 234 1.72 17.16 2.88
N LEU A 235 2.26 17.97 3.77
CA LEU A 235 3.48 17.71 4.53
C LEU A 235 3.09 17.63 6.01
N ASN A 236 3.29 16.47 6.62
CA ASN A 236 3.09 16.29 8.05
C ASN A 236 4.42 15.93 8.69
N PHE A 237 4.94 16.81 9.54
CA PHE A 237 6.22 16.63 10.23
C PHE A 237 6.05 15.94 11.59
N GLN A 238 4.83 15.63 12.01
CA GLN A 238 4.49 14.96 13.28
C GLN A 238 5.13 15.55 14.55
N GLY A 239 5.53 16.82 14.53
CA GLY A 239 6.20 17.45 15.66
C GLY A 239 7.72 17.49 15.55
N GLU A 240 8.28 17.16 14.40
CA GLU A 240 9.72 17.20 14.16
C GLU A 240 10.17 18.49 13.47
N LYS A 241 11.50 18.70 13.41
CA LYS A 241 12.11 19.90 12.83
C LYS A 241 11.74 20.08 11.35
N LEU A 242 11.59 21.33 10.90
CA LEU A 242 11.41 21.61 9.47
C LEU A 242 12.75 21.49 8.72
N TRP A 243 12.87 20.50 7.84
CA TRP A 243 14.09 20.28 7.03
C TRP A 243 13.97 20.78 5.58
N ILE A 244 13.22 21.85 5.31
CA ILE A 244 13.07 22.39 3.94
C ILE A 244 14.11 23.49 3.71
N GLN A 245 14.97 23.31 2.71
CA GLN A 245 15.95 24.33 2.30
C GLN A 245 15.26 25.59 1.78
N GLN A 246 15.87 26.76 2.00
CA GLN A 246 15.39 27.99 1.38
C GLN A 246 15.66 27.96 -0.15
N GLU A 247 14.59 27.96 -0.95
CA GLU A 247 14.70 27.79 -2.40
C GLU A 247 14.61 29.11 -3.18
N ARG A 248 15.28 29.16 -4.35
CA ARG A 248 15.18 30.31 -5.25
C ARG A 248 13.75 30.45 -5.78
N LYS A 249 13.19 31.66 -5.74
CA LYS A 249 11.82 31.98 -6.20
C LYS A 249 11.46 31.42 -7.59
N GLN A 250 12.42 31.35 -8.51
CA GLN A 250 12.20 30.84 -9.87
C GLN A 250 11.94 29.32 -9.91
N LEU A 251 12.67 28.54 -9.11
CA LEU A 251 12.48 27.08 -9.01
C LEU A 251 11.12 26.76 -8.39
N PHE A 252 10.78 27.51 -7.33
CA PHE A 252 9.50 27.38 -6.66
C PHE A 252 8.32 27.66 -7.61
N ARG A 253 8.41 28.71 -8.43
CA ARG A 253 7.36 28.99 -9.43
C ARG A 253 7.18 27.87 -10.44
N ALA A 254 8.25 27.17 -10.84
CA ALA A 254 8.16 26.07 -11.80
C ALA A 254 7.57 24.80 -11.17
N ALA A 255 8.01 24.44 -9.96
CA ALA A 255 7.57 23.21 -9.28
C ALA A 255 6.12 23.28 -8.78
N PHE A 256 5.63 24.48 -8.40
CA PHE A 256 4.33 24.67 -7.74
C PHE A 256 3.29 25.39 -8.60
N ASN A 257 3.51 25.55 -9.91
CA ASN A 257 2.60 26.33 -10.77
C ASN A 257 1.15 25.78 -10.84
N LYS A 258 0.92 24.50 -10.52
CA LYS A 258 -0.41 23.86 -10.47
C LYS A 258 -0.94 23.64 -9.05
N LEU A 259 -0.15 23.95 -8.03
CA LEU A 259 -0.54 23.72 -6.64
C LEU A 259 -1.70 24.64 -6.26
N LYS A 260 -2.79 24.05 -5.76
CA LYS A 260 -3.99 24.75 -5.29
C LYS A 260 -4.17 24.67 -3.78
N LYS A 261 -3.63 23.61 -3.15
CA LYS A 261 -3.75 23.34 -1.73
C LYS A 261 -2.41 22.88 -1.16
N LEU A 262 -1.93 23.61 -0.17
CA LEU A 262 -0.79 23.24 0.65
C LEU A 262 -1.28 23.01 2.08
N CYS A 263 -1.06 21.82 2.61
CA CYS A 263 -1.34 21.49 4.00
C CYS A 263 -0.02 21.18 4.70
N ILE A 264 0.23 21.89 5.79
CA ILE A 264 1.42 21.69 6.64
C ILE A 264 0.92 21.36 8.04
N TYR A 265 1.33 20.21 8.56
CA TYR A 265 0.93 19.69 9.88
C TYR A 265 2.16 19.36 10.73
N GLY A 266 1.98 19.33 12.06
CA GLY A 266 3.01 18.88 12.98
C GLY A 266 4.24 19.79 13.05
N VAL A 267 4.06 21.10 12.97
CA VAL A 267 5.15 22.08 13.08
C VAL A 267 5.21 22.59 14.52
N TYR A 268 6.32 22.36 15.23
CA TYR A 268 6.59 23.06 16.48
C TYR A 268 7.00 24.50 16.20
N VAL A 269 6.49 25.41 17.02
CA VAL A 269 6.91 26.81 17.07
C VAL A 269 7.65 26.98 18.39
N GLU A 270 8.95 27.22 18.33
CA GLU A 270 9.66 27.77 19.48
C GLU A 270 9.16 29.20 19.69
N PHE A 271 8.60 29.47 20.86
CA PHE A 271 8.38 30.85 21.30
C PHE A 271 9.67 31.31 21.93
N ASP A 272 10.32 32.32 21.35
CA ASP A 272 11.41 33.03 22.01
C ASP A 272 10.88 33.52 23.37
N GLY A 273 11.40 32.93 24.45
CA GLY A 273 11.06 33.34 25.81
C GLY A 273 11.47 34.80 26.01
N GLN A 274 10.49 35.65 26.32
CA GLN A 274 10.74 37.00 26.85
C GLN A 274 11.30 36.92 28.28
#